data_AF-A0A7K2MSK8-F1
#
_entry.id   AF-A0A7K2MSK8-F1
#
_cell.length_a   1.000
_cell.length_b   1.000
_cell.length_c   1.000
_cell.angle_alpha   90.00
_cell.angle_beta   90.00
_cell.angle_gamma   90.00
#
_symmetry.space_group_name_H-M   'P 1'
#
loop_
_entity.id
_entity.type
_entity.pdbx_description
1 polymer ?
#
loop_
_entity_poly.entity_id
_entity_poly.type
_entity_poly.pdbx_seq_one_letter_code
_entity_poly.pdbx_strand_id
1 'polypeptide(L)'
;PADVVRAFAQAGVKVGSTRRWELESVDHPAVKPLIEYKKLYRIWVAHGWSWLQDWVRDGRFRPEFLAGGTVTGRWVTNGGGGLQIPKVIRRAVVADPGWRLVVADADQMEPRVLAAISRDPGLMEVAGRETDLYQSVSDRAFSGDRAHAKLAVLGAVYGQTSGDGLKNLATLRRRFPRAVAYVDDAARAGEEGRLVRTWLGRTCPPAAGA
;
A
#
# COMPACT_ATOMS: atom_id res chain seq x y z
N PRO A 1 14.40 6.56 18.06
CA PRO A 1 15.29 5.95 19.08
C PRO A 1 15.13 6.71 20.40
N ALA A 2 15.24 6.04 21.55
CA ALA A 2 15.07 6.67 22.86
C ALA A 2 16.10 7.79 23.11
N ASP A 3 17.33 7.59 22.62
CA ASP A 3 18.44 8.53 22.84
C ASP A 3 18.19 9.87 22.12
N VAL A 4 17.58 9.82 20.93
CA VAL A 4 17.19 11.03 20.18
C VAL A 4 16.11 11.81 20.92
N VAL A 5 15.14 11.12 21.52
CA VAL A 5 14.10 11.77 22.34
C VAL A 5 14.73 12.45 23.55
N ARG A 6 15.67 11.77 24.23
CA ARG A 6 16.40 12.34 25.36
C ARG A 6 17.25 13.55 24.95
N ALA A 7 17.90 13.51 23.79
CA ALA A 7 18.69 14.62 23.28
C ALA A 7 17.85 15.88 22.99
N PHE A 8 16.66 15.72 22.38
CA PHE A 8 15.72 16.84 22.23
C PHE A 8 15.28 17.39 23.59
N ALA A 9 14.97 16.52 24.55
CA ALA A 9 14.57 16.95 25.89
C ALA A 9 15.68 17.74 26.61
N GLN A 10 16.95 17.35 26.45
CA GLN A 10 18.11 18.08 26.97
C GLN A 10 18.28 19.46 26.32
N ALA A 11 17.86 19.62 25.06
CA ALA A 11 17.82 20.89 24.35
C ALA A 11 16.55 21.72 24.66
N GLY A 12 15.74 21.33 25.65
CA GLY A 12 14.50 22.02 26.04
C GLY A 12 13.30 21.75 25.12
N VAL A 13 13.41 20.80 24.19
CA VAL A 13 12.35 20.47 23.22
C VAL A 13 11.72 19.12 23.60
N LYS A 14 10.42 19.13 23.91
CA LYS A 14 9.70 17.90 24.27
C LYS A 14 9.10 17.22 23.04
N VAL A 15 9.58 16.02 22.75
CA VAL A 15 8.98 15.11 21.75
C VAL A 15 8.63 13.78 22.41
N GLY A 16 7.46 13.21 22.11
CA GLY A 16 7.02 11.88 22.54
C GLY A 16 7.50 10.75 21.62
N SER A 17 7.81 11.04 20.35
CA SER A 17 8.39 10.05 19.43
C SER A 17 9.35 10.67 18.43
N THR A 18 10.03 9.80 17.68
CA THR A 18 10.84 10.22 16.52
C THR A 18 10.10 10.02 15.20
N ARG A 19 8.78 9.85 15.23
CA ARG A 19 7.99 9.72 13.99
C ARG A 19 8.10 11.01 13.19
N ARG A 20 8.11 10.88 11.86
CA ARG A 20 8.35 12.01 10.96
C ARG A 20 7.36 13.15 11.19
N TRP A 21 6.06 12.86 11.25
CA TRP A 21 5.01 13.86 11.42
C TRP A 21 5.16 14.68 12.71
N GLU A 22 5.68 14.06 13.77
CA GLU A 22 5.90 14.73 15.04
C GLU A 22 7.13 15.62 14.96
N LEU A 23 8.24 15.09 14.44
CA LEU A 23 9.47 15.86 14.25
C LEU A 23 9.29 17.05 13.30
N GLU A 24 8.44 16.93 12.27
CA GLU A 24 8.17 18.02 11.32
C GLU A 24 7.46 19.22 11.94
N SER A 25 6.78 19.04 13.08
CA SER A 25 6.16 20.13 13.83
C SER A 25 7.12 20.86 14.79
N VAL A 26 8.36 20.41 14.91
CA VAL A 26 9.36 20.95 15.82
C VAL A 26 10.25 21.95 15.10
N ASP A 27 10.32 23.17 15.63
CA ASP A 27 11.27 24.19 15.16
C ASP A 27 12.64 24.02 15.82
N HIS A 28 13.49 23.19 15.23
CA HIS A 28 14.85 22.96 15.72
C HIS A 28 15.80 22.57 14.56
N PRO A 29 17.04 23.11 14.50
CA PRO A 29 17.94 22.90 13.36
C PRO A 29 18.33 21.44 13.12
N ALA A 30 18.31 20.59 14.16
CA ALA A 30 18.60 19.16 14.04
C ALA A 30 17.49 18.35 13.35
N VAL A 31 16.26 18.87 13.23
CA VAL A 31 15.11 18.13 12.68
C VAL A 31 15.33 17.73 11.24
N LYS A 32 15.71 18.68 10.37
CA LYS A 32 15.89 18.42 8.94
C LYS A 32 16.99 17.39 8.66
N PRO A 33 18.22 17.51 9.21
CA PRO A 33 19.26 16.48 9.08
C PRO A 33 18.83 15.11 9.63
N LEU A 34 18.13 15.08 10.77
CA LEU A 34 17.68 13.83 11.37
C LEU A 34 16.65 13.10 10.49
N ILE A 35 15.70 13.82 9.91
CA ILE A 35 14.71 13.24 8.99
C ILE A 35 15.42 12.67 7.75
N GLU A 36 16.36 13.41 7.17
CA GLU A 36 17.11 12.93 6.01
C GLU A 36 17.99 11.72 6.35
N TYR A 37 18.70 11.74 7.48
CA TYR A 37 19.46 10.59 7.97
C TYR A 37 18.56 9.37 8.11
N LYS A 38 17.40 9.49 8.77
CA LYS A 38 16.48 8.36 8.97
C LYS A 38 15.97 7.79 7.64
N LYS A 39 15.72 8.65 6.66
CA LYS A 39 15.30 8.25 5.31
C LYS A 39 16.42 7.48 4.59
N LEU A 40 17.63 8.02 4.56
CA LEU A 40 18.79 7.39 3.91
C LEU A 40 19.19 6.10 4.62
N TYR A 41 19.23 6.10 5.95
CA TYR A 41 19.54 4.92 6.77
C TYR A 41 18.57 3.78 6.49
N ARG A 42 17.27 4.06 6.36
CA ARG A 42 16.28 3.03 6.01
C ARG A 42 16.52 2.43 4.63
N ILE A 43 16.92 3.25 3.64
CA ILE A 43 17.29 2.76 2.30
C ILE A 43 18.55 1.91 2.39
N TRP A 44 19.57 2.37 3.12
CA TRP A 44 20.83 1.66 3.26
C TRP A 44 20.66 0.30 3.97
N VAL A 45 19.90 0.23 5.07
CA VAL A 45 19.65 -1.04 5.77
C VAL A 45 18.82 -2.00 4.92
N ALA A 46 17.82 -1.52 4.19
CA ALA A 46 16.92 -2.39 3.43
C ALA A 46 17.44 -2.76 2.03
N HIS A 47 18.21 -1.88 1.40
CA HIS A 47 18.61 -1.95 -0.02
C HIS A 47 20.08 -1.55 -0.26
N GLY A 48 20.92 -1.63 0.77
CA GLY A 48 22.35 -1.36 0.70
C GLY A 48 23.16 -2.59 0.29
N TRP A 49 24.32 -2.78 0.91
CA TRP A 49 25.28 -3.79 0.46
C TRP A 49 24.82 -5.22 0.68
N SER A 50 24.22 -5.54 1.83
CA SER A 50 23.68 -6.89 2.08
C SER A 50 22.63 -7.27 1.04
N TRP A 51 21.69 -6.37 0.76
CA TRP A 51 20.70 -6.55 -0.30
C TRP A 51 21.33 -6.84 -1.66
N LEU A 52 22.38 -6.10 -2.02
CA LEU A 52 23.08 -6.33 -3.28
C LEU A 52 23.71 -7.73 -3.33
N GLN A 53 24.33 -8.18 -2.23
CA GLN A 53 24.93 -9.52 -2.15
C GLN A 53 23.86 -10.63 -2.21
N ASP A 54 22.71 -10.42 -1.58
CA ASP A 54 21.63 -11.40 -1.55
C ASP A 54 21.01 -11.62 -2.93
N TRP A 55 20.83 -10.52 -3.69
CA TRP A 55 20.00 -10.53 -4.89
C TRP A 55 20.73 -10.32 -6.21
N VAL A 56 22.00 -9.92 -6.22
CA VAL A 56 22.75 -9.67 -7.46
C VAL A 56 23.92 -10.63 -7.58
N ARG A 57 23.98 -11.32 -8.72
CA ARG A 57 25.04 -12.28 -9.07
C ARG A 57 25.47 -12.02 -10.50
N ASP A 58 26.76 -11.90 -10.75
CA ASP A 58 27.34 -11.63 -12.08
C ASP A 58 26.73 -10.37 -12.75
N GLY A 59 26.47 -9.34 -11.96
CA GLY A 59 25.82 -8.10 -12.42
C GLY A 59 24.33 -8.23 -12.76
N ARG A 60 23.69 -9.38 -12.45
CA ARG A 60 22.28 -9.64 -12.73
C ARG A 60 21.46 -9.74 -11.46
N PHE A 61 20.30 -9.09 -11.45
CA PHE A 61 19.30 -9.24 -10.40
C PHE A 61 18.62 -10.62 -10.51
N ARG A 62 18.78 -11.47 -9.50
CA ARG A 62 18.30 -12.85 -9.44
C ARG A 62 17.43 -13.08 -8.20
N PRO A 63 16.22 -12.50 -8.13
CA PRO A 63 15.29 -12.73 -7.04
C PRO A 63 14.72 -14.15 -7.07
N GLU A 64 14.50 -14.71 -5.89
CA GLU A 64 13.76 -15.95 -5.70
C GLU A 64 12.32 -15.60 -5.31
N PHE A 65 11.36 -16.01 -6.15
CA PHE A 65 9.94 -15.79 -5.91
C PHE A 65 9.31 -17.03 -5.29
N LEU A 66 8.59 -16.82 -4.19
CA LEU A 66 7.74 -17.82 -3.57
C LEU A 66 6.29 -17.57 -3.96
N ALA A 67 5.77 -18.44 -4.81
CA ALA A 67 4.35 -18.46 -5.13
C ALA A 67 3.55 -18.90 -3.89
N GLY A 68 2.54 -18.10 -3.50
CA GLY A 68 1.68 -18.43 -2.37
C GLY A 68 2.30 -18.20 -0.98
N GLY A 69 3.37 -17.41 -0.87
CA GLY A 69 3.97 -17.10 0.43
C GLY A 69 3.18 -16.11 1.30
N THR A 70 2.06 -15.55 0.80
CA THR A 70 1.08 -14.85 1.65
C THR A 70 -0.22 -15.63 1.77
N VAL A 71 -0.97 -15.37 2.85
CA VAL A 71 -2.35 -15.87 3.05
C VAL A 71 -3.32 -15.46 1.95
N THR A 72 -3.01 -14.39 1.20
CA THR A 72 -3.80 -13.91 0.06
C THR A 72 -3.42 -14.59 -1.25
N GLY A 73 -2.34 -15.39 -1.25
CA GLY A 73 -1.79 -16.04 -2.43
C GLY A 73 -0.94 -15.15 -3.34
N ARG A 74 -0.57 -13.94 -2.87
CA ARG A 74 0.40 -13.09 -3.55
C ARG A 74 1.79 -13.72 -3.47
N TRP A 75 2.60 -13.43 -4.48
CA TRP A 75 3.98 -13.86 -4.49
C TRP A 75 4.78 -13.03 -3.49
N VAL A 76 5.76 -13.66 -2.86
CA VAL A 76 6.73 -13.00 -1.98
C VAL A 76 8.14 -13.35 -2.44
N THR A 77 9.13 -12.74 -1.81
CA THR A 77 10.54 -13.16 -1.89
C THR A 77 10.98 -13.68 -0.54
N ASN A 78 12.00 -14.53 -0.53
CA ASN A 78 12.68 -14.94 0.71
C ASN A 78 13.39 -13.74 1.35
N GLY A 79 12.69 -13.01 2.21
CA GLY A 79 13.21 -11.83 2.90
C GLY A 79 13.55 -10.64 2.00
N GLY A 80 14.27 -9.68 2.58
CA GLY A 80 15.21 -8.80 1.86
C GLY A 80 14.69 -7.88 0.76
N GLY A 81 13.39 -7.65 0.58
CA GLY A 81 12.92 -6.60 -0.33
C GLY A 81 13.17 -6.82 -1.83
N GLY A 82 13.32 -8.07 -2.28
CA GLY A 82 13.49 -8.41 -3.70
C GLY A 82 12.30 -8.01 -4.59
N LEU A 83 11.08 -7.92 -4.03
CA LEU A 83 9.90 -7.41 -4.75
C LEU A 83 9.72 -5.90 -4.69
N GLN A 84 10.36 -5.22 -3.74
CA GLN A 84 10.08 -3.81 -3.46
C GLN A 84 11.37 -2.99 -3.49
N ILE A 85 11.79 -2.62 -4.70
CA ILE A 85 12.93 -1.72 -4.92
C ILE A 85 12.47 -0.26 -4.78
N PRO A 86 13.05 0.55 -3.87
CA PRO A 86 12.71 1.95 -3.69
C PRO A 86 12.95 2.75 -4.97
N LYS A 87 12.12 3.75 -5.24
CA LYS A 87 12.19 4.56 -6.47
C LYS A 87 13.60 5.12 -6.75
N VAL A 88 14.31 5.54 -5.71
CA VAL A 88 15.68 6.07 -5.83
C VAL A 88 16.70 5.02 -6.27
N ILE A 89 16.50 3.75 -5.91
CA ILE A 89 17.37 2.62 -6.27
C ILE A 89 17.01 2.04 -7.63
N ARG A 90 15.75 2.16 -8.10
CA ARG A 90 15.33 1.62 -9.40
C ARG A 90 16.20 2.08 -10.59
N ARG A 91 16.85 3.25 -10.47
CA ARG A 91 17.79 3.76 -11.49
C ARG A 91 19.06 2.91 -11.64
N ALA A 92 19.39 2.07 -10.65
CA ALA A 92 20.49 1.12 -10.72
C ALA A 92 20.14 -0.12 -11.55
N VAL A 93 18.84 -0.36 -11.84
CA VAL A 93 18.39 -1.45 -12.70
C VAL A 93 18.42 -0.95 -14.14
N VAL A 94 19.37 -1.45 -14.92
CA VAL A 94 19.61 -1.04 -16.31
C VAL A 94 19.48 -2.23 -17.25
N ALA A 95 19.12 -1.95 -18.50
CA ALA A 95 19.15 -2.96 -19.56
C ALA A 95 20.57 -3.15 -20.09
N ASP A 96 20.84 -4.30 -20.69
CA ASP A 96 22.08 -4.54 -21.41
C ASP A 96 22.22 -3.62 -22.63
N PRO A 97 23.44 -3.41 -23.15
CA PRO A 97 23.64 -2.67 -24.40
C PRO A 97 22.80 -3.22 -25.55
N GLY A 98 22.05 -2.34 -26.22
CA GLY A 98 21.11 -2.72 -27.29
C GLY A 98 19.73 -3.18 -26.82
N TRP A 99 19.50 -3.29 -25.51
CA TRP A 99 18.22 -3.68 -24.92
C TRP A 99 17.50 -2.50 -24.26
N ARG A 100 16.22 -2.70 -23.95
CA ARG A 100 15.41 -1.78 -23.15
C ARG A 100 14.59 -2.53 -22.10
N LEU A 101 14.35 -1.89 -20.96
CA LEU A 101 13.38 -2.37 -19.99
C LEU A 101 11.97 -1.98 -20.44
N VAL A 102 11.03 -2.93 -20.36
CA VAL A 102 9.60 -2.71 -20.60
C VAL A 102 8.89 -2.94 -19.27
N VAL A 103 8.07 -1.98 -18.85
CA VAL A 103 7.26 -2.08 -17.64
C VAL A 103 5.80 -2.17 -18.04
N ALA A 104 5.14 -3.27 -17.65
CA ALA A 104 3.72 -3.47 -17.80
C ALA A 104 3.10 -3.57 -16.40
N ASP A 105 2.18 -2.66 -16.07
CA ASP A 105 1.53 -2.59 -14.77
C ASP A 105 0.01 -2.47 -14.98
N ALA A 106 -0.75 -3.17 -14.14
CA ALA A 106 -2.21 -3.13 -14.17
C ALA A 106 -2.70 -1.97 -13.31
N ASP A 107 -3.07 -0.85 -13.95
CA ASP A 107 -3.49 0.35 -13.23
C ASP A 107 -4.76 0.11 -12.42
N GLN A 108 -4.75 0.56 -11.16
CA GLN A 108 -5.89 0.51 -10.23
C GLN A 108 -6.57 -0.89 -10.17
N MET A 109 -5.77 -1.96 -10.20
CA MET A 109 -6.31 -3.32 -10.34
C MET A 109 -7.33 -3.70 -9.25
N GLU A 110 -7.08 -3.36 -7.99
CA GLU A 110 -7.98 -3.74 -6.88
C GLU A 110 -9.40 -3.16 -7.00
N PRO A 111 -9.61 -1.84 -7.17
CA PRO A 111 -10.96 -1.30 -7.36
C PRO A 111 -11.61 -1.76 -8.66
N ARG A 112 -10.83 -2.04 -9.72
CA ARG A 112 -11.37 -2.61 -10.98
C ARG A 112 -11.86 -4.05 -10.78
N VAL A 113 -11.12 -4.85 -10.02
CA VAL A 113 -11.55 -6.20 -9.62
C VAL A 113 -12.80 -6.12 -8.76
N LEU A 114 -12.86 -5.20 -7.78
CA LEU A 114 -14.07 -4.99 -6.98
C LEU A 114 -15.28 -4.63 -7.84
N ALA A 115 -15.11 -3.75 -8.84
CA ALA A 115 -16.16 -3.40 -9.79
C ALA A 115 -16.71 -4.64 -10.49
N ALA A 116 -15.82 -5.51 -10.98
CA ALA A 116 -16.20 -6.73 -11.70
C ALA A 116 -16.92 -7.75 -10.81
N ILE A 117 -16.40 -8.02 -9.60
CA ILE A 117 -16.94 -9.09 -8.73
C ILE A 117 -18.21 -8.66 -7.98
N SER A 118 -18.33 -7.38 -7.61
CA SER A 118 -19.54 -6.85 -6.96
C SER A 118 -20.69 -6.62 -7.95
N ARG A 119 -20.35 -6.47 -9.24
CA ARG A 119 -21.26 -6.07 -10.32
C ARG A 119 -22.05 -4.81 -9.97
N ASP A 120 -21.44 -3.88 -9.25
CA ASP A 120 -22.04 -2.58 -8.96
C ASP A 120 -22.09 -1.74 -10.24
N PRO A 121 -23.27 -1.36 -10.76
CA PRO A 121 -23.36 -0.64 -12.02
C PRO A 121 -22.60 0.68 -12.01
N GLY A 122 -22.62 1.41 -10.88
CA GLY A 122 -21.92 2.68 -10.76
C GLY A 122 -20.40 2.49 -10.74
N LEU A 123 -19.91 1.48 -10.03
CA LEU A 123 -18.47 1.21 -9.97
C LEU A 123 -17.95 0.62 -11.28
N MET A 124 -18.73 -0.24 -11.94
CA MET A 124 -18.42 -0.76 -13.28
C MET A 124 -18.37 0.35 -14.32
N GLU A 125 -19.31 1.30 -14.27
CA GLU A 125 -19.33 2.44 -15.19
C GLU A 125 -18.06 3.28 -15.05
N VAL A 126 -17.65 3.64 -13.82
CA VAL A 126 -16.42 4.42 -13.63
C VAL A 126 -15.15 3.61 -13.94
N ALA A 127 -15.14 2.30 -13.67
CA ALA A 127 -14.02 1.43 -14.00
C ALA A 127 -13.92 1.14 -15.50
N GLY A 128 -15.01 1.20 -16.26
CA GLY A 128 -15.01 0.97 -17.70
C GLY A 128 -14.44 2.13 -18.53
N ARG A 129 -14.20 3.29 -17.92
CA ARG A 129 -13.65 4.46 -18.61
C ARG A 129 -12.14 4.34 -18.78
N GLU A 130 -11.64 4.96 -19.85
CA GLU A 130 -10.19 5.13 -20.09
C GLU A 130 -9.56 6.14 -19.11
N THR A 131 -10.39 6.97 -18.47
CA THR A 131 -9.97 7.94 -17.47
C THR A 131 -9.55 7.27 -16.16
N ASP A 132 -8.73 7.98 -15.37
CA ASP A 132 -8.32 7.54 -14.05
C ASP A 132 -9.54 7.18 -13.17
N LEU A 133 -9.55 5.98 -12.60
CA LEU A 133 -10.69 5.48 -11.82
C LEU A 133 -10.94 6.35 -10.59
N TYR A 134 -9.88 6.77 -9.90
CA TYR A 134 -10.03 7.58 -8.69
C TYR A 134 -10.54 8.98 -9.03
N GLN A 135 -10.13 9.57 -10.15
CA GLN A 135 -10.70 10.80 -10.65
C GLN A 135 -12.18 10.61 -10.98
N SER A 136 -12.53 9.54 -11.69
CA SER A 136 -13.91 9.24 -12.08
C SER A 136 -14.83 9.00 -10.87
N VAL A 137 -14.30 8.31 -9.83
CA VAL A 137 -14.99 8.17 -8.54
C VAL A 137 -15.12 9.53 -7.84
N SER A 138 -14.08 10.35 -7.91
CA SER A 138 -14.08 11.65 -7.26
C SER A 138 -15.09 12.62 -7.85
N ASP A 139 -15.13 12.74 -9.17
CA ASP A 139 -16.11 13.59 -9.88
C ASP A 139 -17.55 13.18 -9.53
N ARG A 140 -17.74 11.89 -9.23
CA ARG A 140 -19.04 11.30 -8.92
C ARG A 140 -19.43 11.36 -7.44
N ALA A 141 -18.48 11.42 -6.51
CA ALA A 141 -18.72 11.18 -5.08
C ALA A 141 -17.93 12.07 -4.10
N PHE A 142 -16.86 12.73 -4.55
CA PHE A 142 -15.92 13.48 -3.70
C PHE A 142 -15.56 14.86 -4.28
N SER A 143 -16.48 15.49 -5.02
CA SER A 143 -16.35 16.85 -5.53
C SER A 143 -15.07 17.10 -6.34
N GLY A 144 -14.54 16.07 -7.02
CA GLY A 144 -13.33 16.17 -7.85
C GLY A 144 -11.99 16.07 -7.10
N ASP A 145 -11.96 15.95 -5.77
CA ASP A 145 -10.74 15.60 -5.03
C ASP A 145 -10.32 14.13 -5.24
N ARG A 146 -9.42 13.90 -6.19
CA ARG A 146 -8.90 12.57 -6.51
C ARG A 146 -8.14 11.92 -5.35
N ALA A 147 -7.39 12.70 -4.58
CA ALA A 147 -6.57 12.15 -3.50
C ALA A 147 -7.48 11.62 -2.37
N HIS A 148 -8.53 12.39 -2.04
CA HIS A 148 -9.57 11.96 -1.11
C HIS A 148 -10.28 10.72 -1.62
N ALA A 149 -10.75 10.72 -2.87
CA ALA A 149 -11.44 9.57 -3.46
C ALA A 149 -10.59 8.28 -3.42
N LYS A 150 -9.29 8.40 -3.71
CA LYS A 150 -8.35 7.28 -3.61
C LYS A 150 -8.27 6.73 -2.19
N LEU A 151 -8.11 7.59 -1.19
CA LEU A 151 -8.07 7.18 0.21
C LEU A 151 -9.39 6.57 0.66
N ALA A 152 -10.52 7.12 0.23
CA ALA A 152 -11.85 6.60 0.54
C ALA A 152 -12.06 5.19 -0.02
N VAL A 153 -11.77 4.98 -1.31
CA VAL A 153 -11.94 3.67 -1.97
C VAL A 153 -11.03 2.62 -1.35
N LEU A 154 -9.75 2.94 -1.13
CA LEU A 154 -8.81 2.03 -0.48
C LEU A 154 -9.23 1.77 0.97
N GLY A 155 -9.65 2.80 1.70
CA GLY A 155 -10.16 2.66 3.06
C GLY A 155 -11.34 1.68 3.14
N ALA A 156 -12.29 1.76 2.21
CA ALA A 156 -13.41 0.82 2.15
C ALA A 156 -12.95 -0.61 1.82
N VAL A 157 -12.05 -0.80 0.86
CA VAL A 157 -11.51 -2.12 0.48
C VAL A 157 -10.74 -2.78 1.64
N TYR A 158 -10.02 -1.97 2.42
CA TYR A 158 -9.17 -2.44 3.52
C TYR A 158 -9.83 -2.35 4.90
N GLY A 159 -11.13 -2.04 4.98
CA GLY A 159 -11.88 -2.01 6.24
C GLY A 159 -11.46 -0.89 7.21
N GLN A 160 -10.99 0.25 6.70
CA GLN A 160 -10.60 1.40 7.52
C GLN A 160 -11.83 2.05 8.18
N THR A 161 -11.93 1.96 9.50
CA THR A 161 -13.03 2.52 10.30
C THR A 161 -12.65 3.76 11.12
N SER A 162 -11.37 4.17 11.11
CA SER A 162 -10.87 5.32 11.88
C SER A 162 -10.78 6.61 11.07
N GLY A 163 -10.85 7.77 11.75
CA GLY A 163 -10.77 9.09 11.13
C GLY A 163 -11.96 9.38 10.22
N ASP A 164 -11.71 9.95 9.03
CA ASP A 164 -12.75 10.18 8.01
C ASP A 164 -13.30 8.89 7.35
N GLY A 165 -12.79 7.71 7.75
CA GLY A 165 -13.17 6.42 7.19
C GLY A 165 -14.69 6.16 7.19
N LEU A 166 -15.37 6.45 8.30
CA LEU A 166 -16.83 6.26 8.41
C LEU A 166 -17.62 7.16 7.46
N LYS A 167 -17.23 8.44 7.35
CA LYS A 167 -17.87 9.41 6.45
C LYS A 167 -17.66 9.00 4.98
N ASN A 168 -16.44 8.59 4.66
CA ASN A 168 -16.07 8.12 3.32
C ASN A 168 -16.85 6.85 2.94
N LEU A 169 -16.93 5.89 3.86
CA LEU A 169 -17.68 4.66 3.67
C LEU A 169 -19.18 4.95 3.49
N ALA A 170 -19.77 5.87 4.25
CA ALA A 170 -21.17 6.27 4.07
C ALA A 170 -21.43 6.87 2.69
N THR A 171 -20.52 7.71 2.18
CA THR A 171 -20.60 8.25 0.82
C THR A 171 -20.47 7.17 -0.24
N LEU A 172 -19.50 6.26 -0.11
CA LEU A 172 -19.33 5.13 -1.02
C LEU A 172 -20.53 4.19 -0.99
N ARG A 173 -21.12 3.91 0.18
CA ARG A 173 -22.30 3.05 0.32
C ARG A 173 -23.51 3.62 -0.40
N ARG A 174 -23.68 4.94 -0.40
CA ARG A 174 -24.74 5.61 -1.17
C ARG A 174 -24.51 5.53 -2.68
N ARG A 175 -23.25 5.63 -3.14
CA ARG A 175 -22.94 5.74 -4.57
C ARG A 175 -22.68 4.40 -5.27
N PHE A 176 -22.14 3.44 -4.53
CA PHE A 176 -21.74 2.10 -4.98
C PHE A 176 -22.22 1.03 -3.97
N PRO A 177 -23.53 0.92 -3.74
CA PRO A 177 -24.08 0.09 -2.67
C PRO A 177 -23.72 -1.39 -2.79
N ARG A 178 -23.66 -1.95 -4.01
CA ARG A 178 -23.33 -3.37 -4.21
C ARG A 178 -21.85 -3.64 -3.97
N ALA A 179 -20.99 -2.69 -4.32
CA ALA A 179 -19.56 -2.80 -4.05
C ALA A 179 -19.27 -2.78 -2.56
N VAL A 180 -19.91 -1.88 -1.81
CA VAL A 180 -19.77 -1.83 -0.35
C VAL A 180 -20.39 -3.05 0.32
N ALA A 181 -21.58 -3.49 -0.11
CA ALA A 181 -22.19 -4.71 0.43
C ALA A 181 -21.29 -5.94 0.21
N TYR A 182 -20.64 -6.06 -0.95
CA TYR A 182 -19.73 -7.17 -1.24
C TYR A 182 -18.57 -7.27 -0.24
N VAL A 183 -17.94 -6.14 0.11
CA VAL A 183 -16.85 -6.13 1.11
C VAL A 183 -17.37 -6.30 2.53
N ASP A 184 -18.54 -5.73 2.87
CA ASP A 184 -19.20 -5.93 4.17
C ASP A 184 -19.52 -7.42 4.40
N ASP A 185 -20.04 -8.11 3.39
CA ASP A 185 -20.39 -9.52 3.50
C ASP A 185 -19.16 -10.42 3.64
N ALA A 186 -18.05 -10.06 2.99
CA ALA A 186 -16.77 -10.72 3.19
C ALA A 186 -16.20 -10.47 4.60
N ALA A 187 -16.31 -9.25 5.12
CA ALA A 187 -15.90 -8.93 6.48
C ALA A 187 -16.71 -9.72 7.52
N ARG A 188 -18.05 -9.72 7.38
CA ARG A 188 -18.96 -10.49 8.23
C ARG A 188 -18.67 -11.99 8.19
N ALA A 189 -18.36 -12.54 7.01
CA ALA A 189 -17.94 -13.92 6.89
C ALA A 189 -16.68 -14.22 7.71
N GLY A 190 -15.69 -13.33 7.67
CA GLY A 190 -14.48 -13.44 8.50
C GLY A 190 -14.78 -13.34 9.99
N GLU A 191 -15.64 -12.42 10.42
CA GLU A 191 -16.07 -12.27 11.81
C GLU A 191 -16.79 -13.52 12.35
N GLU A 192 -17.57 -14.19 11.50
CA GLU A 192 -18.25 -15.46 11.80
C GLU A 192 -17.32 -16.68 11.69
N GLY A 193 -16.03 -16.50 11.41
CA GLY A 193 -15.06 -17.58 11.23
C GLY A 193 -15.22 -18.38 9.93
N ARG A 194 -16.06 -17.92 9.00
CA ARG A 194 -16.24 -18.54 7.69
C ARG A 194 -15.07 -18.19 6.76
N LEU A 195 -14.80 -19.08 5.82
CA LEU A 195 -13.79 -18.84 4.78
C LEU A 195 -14.28 -17.78 3.78
N VAL A 196 -13.42 -16.82 3.48
CA VAL A 196 -13.58 -15.89 2.36
C VAL A 196 -12.86 -16.45 1.14
N ARG A 197 -13.45 -16.28 -0.05
CA ARG A 197 -12.96 -16.87 -1.30
C ARG A 197 -12.80 -15.81 -2.39
N THR A 198 -11.71 -15.88 -3.13
CA THR A 198 -11.48 -15.08 -4.34
C THR A 198 -12.38 -15.53 -5.50
N TRP A 199 -12.52 -14.73 -6.55
CA TRP A 199 -13.30 -15.09 -7.74
C TRP A 199 -12.93 -16.46 -8.36
N LEU A 200 -11.64 -16.82 -8.32
CA LEU A 200 -11.12 -18.07 -8.88
C LEU A 200 -11.02 -19.22 -7.87
N GLY A 201 -11.63 -19.09 -6.69
CA GLY A 201 -11.78 -20.21 -5.77
C GLY A 201 -10.75 -20.33 -4.64
N ARG A 202 -9.64 -19.57 -4.66
CA ARG A 202 -8.69 -19.53 -3.53
C ARG A 202 -9.38 -19.02 -2.27
N THR A 203 -9.21 -19.72 -1.15
CA THR A 203 -9.74 -19.35 0.17
C THR A 203 -8.69 -18.70 1.05
N CYS A 204 -9.12 -17.91 2.03
CA CYS A 204 -8.26 -17.56 3.17
C CYS A 204 -7.99 -18.81 4.04
N PRO A 205 -6.91 -18.81 4.84
CA PRO A 205 -6.75 -19.83 5.88
C PRO A 205 -7.88 -19.73 6.92
N PRO A 206 -8.22 -20.82 7.62
CA PRO A 206 -9.13 -20.78 8.77
C PRO A 206 -8.66 -19.81 9.84
N ALA A 207 -9.59 -19.27 10.64
CA ALA A 207 -9.26 -18.48 11.82
C ALA A 207 -8.44 -19.33 12.80
N ALA A 208 -7.39 -18.75 13.41
CA ALA A 208 -6.56 -19.47 14.35
C ALA A 208 -7.39 -19.94 15.56
N GLY A 209 -7.48 -21.25 15.78
CA GLY A 209 -8.26 -21.86 16.87
C GLY A 209 -9.60 -22.48 16.47
N ALA A 210 -9.92 -22.54 15.16
CA ALA A 210 -11.00 -23.35 14.61
C ALA A 210 -10.54 -24.76 14.21
#